data_AF-A0A9X9MI32-F1
#
_entry.id   AF-A0A9X9MI32-F1
#
_cell.length_a   1.000
_cell.length_b   1.000
_cell.length_c   1.000
_cell.angle_alpha   90.00
_cell.angle_beta   90.00
_cell.angle_gamma   90.00
#
_symmetry.space_group_name_H-M   'P 1'
#
loop_
_entity.id
_entity.type
_entity.pdbx_description
1 polymer ?
#
loop_
_entity_poly.entity_id
_entity_poly.type
_entity_poly.pdbx_seq_one_letter_code
_entity_poly.pdbx_strand_id
1 'polypeptide(L)'
;MTFYSLSALDDRIKNADQLITVDISKFSSSLAQLYGNLAKPTLDMLIYNYYLSKSVGGEGLFFMSLLVQLSANLMRALTPPFGKFVADEARLEGEFRFEHSRVIDYSEEIALYHGHETEKDALNKGYFTLIKHVNYMLRRRLTFGVVEDFIIKYVWGALGLLLCSVPVFFRIPGSKSQTMGDRSESFVTNRRLLLSSSDAFGRVMFSYKGITELAGYTSRVASLIEVMSEIKEERYQKTLVSDSSATDLAQMMKNRGTVIESDDIEFVDVPILTPGGSVLVPALSFSMKPGTHLLVLGPNGCGKSSLFRILGGLWPVYGGTVRKPPLSQVFYVPQRPYLSAGSLRQQIIYPDSLRDMRSKGVTDNDLSDIMKILDLDHLVASFPQGWDAEAEWRDVLSGGLQQRVAMARLFYNRPKYAILDECTSSVTLEMEKVMYEHVKRLGITLMTVSHRRSLWKYHNMVLQFNGQGSYVFTHLDAERRLKLEDEKEELEMHLRQVPEIERRIAELTAS
;
A
#
# COMPACT_ATOMS: atom_id res chain seq x y z
N MET A 1 -9.43 2.73 5.98
CA MET A 1 -9.17 4.11 5.55
C MET A 1 -7.69 4.41 5.39
N THR A 2 -6.86 4.38 6.45
CA THR A 2 -5.43 4.73 6.38
C THR A 2 -4.65 3.96 5.30
N PHE A 3 -4.90 2.66 5.14
CA PHE A 3 -4.23 1.85 4.10
C PHE A 3 -4.55 2.33 2.67
N TYR A 4 -5.81 2.66 2.39
CA TYR A 4 -6.21 3.22 1.10
C TYR A 4 -5.53 4.56 0.85
N SER A 5 -5.54 5.46 1.83
CA SER A 5 -4.90 6.77 1.71
C SER A 5 -3.40 6.67 1.46
N LEU A 6 -2.72 5.76 2.16
CA LEU A 6 -1.28 5.56 2.02
C LEU A 6 -0.91 4.95 0.66
N SER A 7 -1.75 4.09 0.09
CA SER A 7 -1.50 3.49 -1.23
C SER A 7 -1.96 4.38 -2.40
N ALA A 8 -3.07 5.10 -2.27
CA ALA A 8 -3.72 5.79 -3.39
C ALA A 8 -3.55 7.32 -3.37
N LEU A 9 -3.34 7.95 -2.22
CA LEU A 9 -3.29 9.41 -2.07
C LEU A 9 -1.90 9.96 -1.75
N ASP A 10 -0.96 9.12 -1.30
CA ASP A 10 0.38 9.54 -0.91
C ASP A 10 1.43 8.70 -1.65
N ASP A 11 2.49 9.34 -2.18
CA ASP A 11 3.53 8.65 -2.95
C ASP A 11 4.83 8.43 -2.15
N ARG A 12 4.90 8.90 -0.90
CA ARG A 12 6.11 8.77 -0.08
C ARG A 12 6.40 7.33 0.31
N ILE A 13 5.36 6.51 0.43
CA ILE A 13 5.46 5.10 0.79
C ILE A 13 4.82 4.25 -0.30
N LYS A 14 5.65 3.60 -1.11
CA LYS A 14 5.18 2.74 -2.21
C LYS A 14 4.75 1.35 -1.75
N ASN A 15 5.50 0.72 -0.84
CA ASN A 15 5.31 -0.68 -0.41
C ASN A 15 5.02 -0.75 1.10
N ALA A 16 3.81 -0.37 1.49
CA ALA A 16 3.39 -0.34 2.89
C ALA A 16 3.35 -1.73 3.54
N ASP A 17 2.92 -2.72 2.76
CA ASP A 17 2.84 -4.14 3.10
C ASP A 17 4.22 -4.70 3.48
N GLN A 18 5.25 -4.41 2.67
CA GLN A 18 6.63 -4.83 2.94
C GLN A 18 7.19 -4.17 4.21
N LEU A 19 6.91 -2.87 4.41
CA LEU A 19 7.33 -2.17 5.62
C LEU A 19 6.72 -2.78 6.88
N ILE A 20 5.42 -3.09 6.84
CA ILE A 20 4.69 -3.66 7.99
C ILE A 20 5.12 -5.10 8.27
N THR A 21 5.26 -5.94 7.26
CA THR A 21 5.48 -7.38 7.43
C THR A 21 6.96 -7.74 7.62
N VAL A 22 7.85 -7.10 6.87
CA VAL A 22 9.27 -7.47 6.82
C VAL A 22 10.12 -6.51 7.65
N ASP A 23 10.00 -5.20 7.43
CA ASP A 23 10.91 -4.23 8.06
C ASP A 23 10.68 -4.09 9.56
N ILE A 24 9.43 -4.15 10.06
CA ILE A 24 9.15 -4.16 11.51
C ILE A 24 9.76 -5.41 12.17
N SER A 25 9.67 -6.57 11.50
CA SER A 25 10.27 -7.81 12.00
C SER A 25 11.80 -7.72 12.04
N LYS A 26 12.43 -7.23 10.95
CA LYS A 26 13.87 -6.99 10.88
C LYS A 26 14.35 -5.96 11.91
N PHE A 27 13.60 -4.88 12.12
CA PHE A 27 13.86 -3.88 13.16
C PHE A 27 13.86 -4.52 14.55
N SER A 28 12.80 -5.26 14.89
CA SER A 28 12.62 -5.86 16.22
C SER A 28 13.70 -6.89 16.52
N SER A 29 14.04 -7.73 15.54
CA SER A 29 15.13 -8.72 15.66
C SER A 29 16.50 -8.05 15.82
N SER A 30 16.78 -7.03 15.01
CA SER A 30 18.05 -6.29 15.07
C SER A 30 18.21 -5.57 16.40
N LEU A 31 17.15 -4.95 16.91
CA LEU A 31 17.14 -4.26 18.20
C LEU A 31 17.40 -5.24 19.36
N ALA A 32 16.75 -6.41 19.34
CA ALA A 32 16.93 -7.44 20.36
C ALA A 32 18.37 -7.99 20.38
N GLN A 33 18.97 -8.22 19.21
CA GLN A 33 20.34 -8.72 19.09
C GLN A 33 21.39 -7.68 19.49
N LEU A 34 21.10 -6.39 19.31
CA LEU A 34 22.02 -5.29 19.59
C LEU A 34 22.51 -5.31 21.05
N TYR A 35 21.62 -5.59 22.00
CA TYR A 35 21.96 -5.63 23.42
C TYR A 35 23.04 -6.69 23.71
N GLY A 36 22.86 -7.93 23.22
CA GLY A 36 23.82 -9.01 23.41
C GLY A 36 25.16 -8.75 22.72
N ASN A 37 25.12 -8.13 21.54
CA ASN A 37 26.30 -7.86 20.73
C ASN A 37 27.11 -6.65 21.22
N LEU A 38 26.49 -5.69 21.93
CA LEU A 38 27.19 -4.53 22.49
C LEU A 38 27.54 -4.68 23.96
N ALA A 39 26.60 -5.12 24.80
CA ALA A 39 26.78 -5.05 26.26
C ALA A 39 27.92 -5.94 26.74
N LYS A 40 27.94 -7.22 26.31
CA LYS A 40 28.98 -8.17 26.73
C LYS A 40 30.36 -7.78 26.20
N PRO A 41 30.57 -7.48 24.91
CA PRO A 41 31.89 -7.10 24.41
C PRO A 41 32.40 -5.79 24.99
N THR A 42 31.51 -4.82 25.27
CA THR A 42 31.92 -3.58 25.94
C THR A 42 32.38 -3.84 27.38
N LEU A 43 31.67 -4.70 28.11
CA LEU A 43 32.07 -5.10 29.46
C LEU A 43 33.40 -5.88 29.44
N ASP A 44 33.53 -6.86 28.55
CA ASP A 44 34.78 -7.62 28.34
C ASP A 44 35.95 -6.65 28.06
N MET A 45 35.75 -5.69 27.16
CA MET A 45 36.75 -4.68 26.81
C MET A 45 37.16 -3.82 28.02
N LEU A 46 36.21 -3.35 28.83
CA LEU A 46 36.51 -2.57 30.04
C LEU A 46 37.30 -3.40 31.07
N ILE A 47 36.87 -4.64 31.31
CA ILE A 47 37.51 -5.55 32.27
C ILE A 47 38.94 -5.88 31.81
N TYR A 48 39.13 -6.29 30.56
CA TYR A 48 40.45 -6.67 30.06
C TYR A 48 41.42 -5.49 29.98
N ASN A 49 40.95 -4.31 29.56
CA ASN A 49 41.80 -3.10 29.58
C ASN A 49 42.18 -2.68 31.00
N TYR A 50 41.28 -2.83 31.99
CA TYR A 50 41.61 -2.55 33.39
C TYR A 50 42.66 -3.51 33.95
N TYR A 51 42.54 -4.81 33.69
CA TYR A 51 43.55 -5.79 34.12
C TYR A 51 44.90 -5.59 33.41
N LEU A 52 44.89 -5.28 32.12
CA LEU A 52 46.10 -5.00 31.34
C LEU A 52 46.82 -3.73 31.83
N SER A 53 46.07 -2.70 32.25
CA SER A 53 46.62 -1.48 32.86
C SER A 53 47.43 -1.78 34.13
N LYS A 54 46.93 -2.71 34.96
CA LYS A 54 47.63 -3.10 36.20
C LYS A 54 48.93 -3.87 35.94
N SER A 55 49.04 -4.60 34.83
CA SER A 55 50.18 -5.47 34.55
C SER A 55 51.26 -4.84 33.68
N VAL A 56 50.89 -3.96 32.74
CA VAL A 56 51.85 -3.29 31.83
C VAL A 56 52.18 -1.86 32.31
N GLY A 57 51.36 -1.27 33.19
CA GLY A 57 51.51 0.10 33.66
C GLY A 57 50.79 1.14 32.77
N GLY A 58 50.69 2.37 33.26
CA GLY A 58 49.91 3.44 32.62
C GLY A 58 50.39 3.85 31.22
N GLU A 59 51.70 3.76 30.96
CA GLU A 59 52.28 4.07 29.63
C GLU A 59 51.86 3.05 28.57
N GLY A 60 51.80 1.76 28.93
CA GLY A 60 51.31 0.71 28.04
C GLY A 60 49.82 0.86 27.72
N LEU A 61 49.02 1.32 28.70
CA LEU A 61 47.60 1.61 28.48
C LEU A 61 47.40 2.76 27.48
N PHE A 62 48.21 3.82 27.57
CA PHE A 62 48.15 4.95 26.63
C PHE A 62 48.45 4.48 25.20
N PHE A 63 49.50 3.68 25.02
CA PHE A 63 49.89 3.17 23.70
C PHE A 63 48.83 2.22 23.12
N MET A 64 48.23 1.36 23.96
CA MET A 64 47.12 0.50 23.55
C MET A 64 45.88 1.31 23.17
N SER A 65 45.50 2.30 23.97
CA SER A 65 44.36 3.18 23.66
C SER A 65 44.58 3.97 22.38
N LEU A 66 45.81 4.46 22.13
CA LEU A 66 46.18 5.14 20.90
C LEU A 66 46.05 4.21 19.68
N LEU A 67 46.54 2.97 19.80
CA LEU A 67 46.44 1.94 18.76
C LEU A 67 44.98 1.59 18.46
N VAL A 68 44.15 1.46 19.50
CA VAL A 68 42.70 1.26 19.39
C VAL A 68 42.05 2.41 18.64
N GLN A 69 42.36 3.66 19.02
CA GLN A 69 41.76 4.84 18.41
C GLN A 69 42.17 5.00 16.95
N LEU A 70 43.44 4.75 16.63
CA LEU A 70 43.99 4.90 15.29
C LEU A 70 43.43 3.84 14.34
N SER A 71 43.33 2.60 14.81
CA SER A 71 42.67 1.52 14.07
C SER A 71 41.16 1.76 13.93
N ALA A 72 40.48 2.30 14.95
CA ALA A 72 39.06 2.66 14.84
C ALA A 72 38.80 3.75 13.79
N ASN A 73 39.63 4.79 13.76
CA ASN A 73 39.54 5.86 12.77
C ASN A 73 39.83 5.35 11.35
N LEU A 74 40.86 4.50 11.20
CA LEU A 74 41.18 3.87 9.91
C LEU A 74 40.03 2.98 9.43
N MET A 75 39.45 2.16 10.30
CA MET A 75 38.30 1.32 9.98
C MET A 75 37.08 2.14 9.58
N ARG A 76 36.78 3.23 10.29
CA ARG A 76 35.69 4.14 9.93
C ARG A 76 35.88 4.74 8.54
N ALA A 77 37.11 5.14 8.18
CA ALA A 77 37.43 5.69 6.86
C ALA A 77 37.31 4.65 5.74
N LEU A 78 37.64 3.38 6.02
CA LEU A 78 37.57 2.28 5.06
C LEU A 78 36.17 1.65 4.96
N THR A 79 35.27 1.92 5.91
CA THR A 79 33.94 1.32 5.98
C THR A 79 33.06 1.76 4.81
N PRO A 80 32.63 0.83 3.93
CA PRO A 80 31.66 1.12 2.88
C PRO A 80 30.30 1.57 3.44
N PRO A 81 29.49 2.30 2.67
CA PRO A 81 28.15 2.70 3.07
C PRO A 81 27.15 1.53 3.02
N PHE A 82 27.30 0.54 3.91
CA PHE A 82 26.49 -0.68 3.94
C PHE A 82 24.99 -0.39 4.07
N GLY A 83 24.60 0.64 4.82
CA GLY A 83 23.19 1.05 4.95
C GLY A 83 22.53 1.37 3.61
N LYS A 84 23.25 2.05 2.70
CA LYS A 84 22.74 2.34 1.34
C LYS A 84 22.57 1.05 0.53
N PHE A 85 23.54 0.13 0.60
CA PHE A 85 23.46 -1.14 -0.12
C PHE A 85 22.27 -2.00 0.31
N VAL A 86 22.02 -2.08 1.62
CA VAL A 86 20.88 -2.83 2.18
C VAL A 86 19.54 -2.18 1.78
N ALA A 87 19.48 -0.84 1.73
CA ALA A 87 18.28 -0.14 1.28
C ALA A 87 18.00 -0.40 -0.22
N ASP A 88 19.03 -0.30 -1.06
CA ASP A 88 18.91 -0.59 -2.49
C ASP A 88 18.56 -2.06 -2.77
N GLU A 89 19.14 -3.00 -2.00
CA GLU A 89 18.81 -4.43 -2.06
C GLU A 89 17.33 -4.67 -1.74
N ALA A 90 16.83 -4.11 -0.64
CA ALA A 90 15.43 -4.25 -0.24
C ALA A 90 14.46 -3.65 -1.27
N ARG A 91 14.84 -2.55 -1.94
CA ARG A 91 14.06 -1.96 -3.03
C ARG A 91 14.01 -2.88 -4.25
N LEU A 92 15.16 -3.36 -4.72
CA LEU A 92 15.23 -4.27 -5.88
C LEU A 92 14.52 -5.60 -5.60
N GLU A 93 14.62 -6.13 -4.38
CA GLU A 93 13.89 -7.32 -3.95
C GLU A 93 12.37 -7.06 -3.96
N GLY A 94 11.92 -5.89 -3.49
CA GLY A 94 10.52 -5.48 -3.54
C GLY A 94 9.99 -5.36 -4.97
N GLU A 95 10.75 -4.71 -5.87
CA GLU A 95 10.42 -4.60 -7.29
C GLU A 95 10.29 -5.99 -7.95
N PHE A 96 11.24 -6.89 -7.70
CA PHE A 96 11.21 -8.26 -8.23
C PHE A 96 10.00 -9.07 -7.73
N ARG A 97 9.66 -8.96 -6.44
CA ARG A 97 8.46 -9.60 -5.87
C ARG A 97 7.17 -9.05 -6.47
N PHE A 98 7.12 -7.73 -6.70
CA PHE A 98 5.98 -7.09 -7.33
C PHE A 98 5.77 -7.58 -8.77
N GLU A 99 6.85 -7.71 -9.55
CA GLU A 99 6.78 -8.31 -10.90
C GLU A 99 6.24 -9.74 -10.87
N HIS A 100 6.68 -10.55 -9.90
CA HIS A 100 6.14 -11.90 -9.69
C HIS A 100 4.65 -11.90 -9.33
N SER A 101 4.21 -11.01 -8.43
CA SER A 101 2.79 -10.88 -8.08
C SER A 101 1.95 -10.52 -9.30
N ARG A 102 2.44 -9.60 -10.16
CA ARG A 102 1.76 -9.23 -11.40
C ARG A 102 1.58 -10.43 -12.34
N VAL A 103 2.61 -11.27 -12.48
CA VAL A 103 2.51 -12.48 -13.32
C VAL A 103 1.51 -13.48 -12.75
N ILE A 104 1.41 -13.61 -11.43
CA ILE A 104 0.39 -14.45 -10.78
C ILE A 104 -1.01 -13.89 -11.04
N ASP A 105 -1.20 -12.59 -10.80
CA ASP A 105 -2.49 -11.90 -10.91
C ASP A 105 -3.07 -11.93 -12.33
N TYR A 106 -2.20 -11.88 -13.36
CA TYR A 106 -2.60 -11.87 -14.77
C TYR A 106 -2.18 -13.14 -15.52
N SER A 107 -2.02 -14.25 -14.81
CA SER A 107 -1.49 -15.50 -15.36
C SER A 107 -2.34 -16.06 -16.51
N GLU A 108 -3.66 -15.92 -16.43
CA GLU A 108 -4.60 -16.33 -17.47
C GLU A 108 -4.45 -15.47 -18.73
N GLU A 109 -4.44 -14.14 -18.60
CA GLU A 109 -4.28 -13.23 -19.72
C GLU A 109 -2.92 -13.41 -20.40
N ILE A 110 -1.84 -13.57 -19.62
CA ILE A 110 -0.50 -13.85 -20.13
C ILE A 110 -0.48 -15.16 -20.93
N ALA A 111 -1.14 -16.21 -20.43
CA ALA A 111 -1.23 -17.49 -21.11
C ALA A 111 -2.04 -17.39 -22.42
N LEU A 112 -3.18 -16.69 -22.40
CA LEU A 112 -4.02 -16.47 -23.58
C LEU A 112 -3.28 -15.71 -24.68
N TYR A 113 -2.50 -14.68 -24.31
CA TYR A 113 -1.66 -13.94 -25.24
C TYR A 113 -0.38 -14.68 -25.64
N HIS A 114 -0.13 -15.87 -25.09
CA HIS A 114 1.11 -16.62 -25.27
C HIS A 114 2.36 -15.81 -24.87
N GLY A 115 2.23 -14.86 -23.93
CA GLY A 115 3.26 -13.89 -23.53
C GLY A 115 4.32 -14.41 -22.56
N HIS A 116 4.33 -15.70 -22.27
CA HIS A 116 5.18 -16.32 -21.25
C HIS A 116 6.69 -16.05 -21.41
N GLU A 117 7.24 -16.10 -22.63
CA GLU A 117 8.67 -15.79 -22.83
C GLU A 117 8.98 -14.30 -22.59
N THR A 118 8.06 -13.39 -22.94
CA THR A 118 8.26 -11.95 -22.70
C THR A 118 8.24 -11.62 -21.20
N GLU A 119 7.28 -12.18 -20.45
CA GLU A 119 7.23 -12.00 -18.99
C GLU A 119 8.42 -12.66 -18.28
N LYS A 120 8.86 -13.83 -18.76
CA LYS A 120 10.07 -14.50 -18.27
C LYS A 120 11.32 -13.66 -18.51
N ASP A 121 11.47 -13.04 -19.68
CA ASP A 121 12.60 -12.14 -19.97
C ASP A 121 12.57 -10.89 -19.07
N ALA A 122 11.39 -10.33 -18.81
CA ALA A 122 11.22 -9.24 -17.85
C ALA A 122 11.63 -9.66 -16.42
N LEU A 123 11.14 -10.80 -15.93
CA LEU A 123 11.51 -11.35 -14.62
C LEU A 123 13.01 -11.64 -14.52
N ASN A 124 13.61 -12.23 -15.57
CA ASN A 124 15.04 -12.47 -15.63
C ASN A 124 15.84 -11.17 -15.54
N LYS A 125 15.40 -10.11 -16.20
CA LYS A 125 16.03 -8.79 -16.11
C LYS A 125 15.98 -8.23 -14.68
N GLY A 126 14.83 -8.33 -14.00
CA GLY A 126 14.69 -7.97 -12.59
C GLY A 126 15.63 -8.78 -11.70
N TYR A 127 15.63 -10.11 -11.86
CA TYR A 127 16.49 -11.03 -11.14
C TYR A 127 17.98 -10.74 -11.33
N PHE A 128 18.46 -10.58 -12.56
CA PHE A 128 19.87 -10.30 -12.83
C PHE A 128 20.29 -8.93 -12.30
N THR A 129 19.40 -7.94 -12.28
CA THR A 129 19.67 -6.64 -11.67
C THR A 129 19.87 -6.77 -10.16
N LEU A 130 18.98 -7.51 -9.49
CA LEU A 130 19.10 -7.81 -8.06
C LEU A 130 20.38 -8.59 -7.75
N ILE A 131 20.65 -9.69 -8.47
CA ILE A 131 21.84 -10.52 -8.25
C ILE A 131 23.13 -9.76 -8.53
N LYS A 132 23.16 -8.88 -9.54
CA LYS A 132 24.33 -8.04 -9.80
C LYS A 132 24.63 -7.12 -8.62
N HIS A 133 23.60 -6.53 -8.02
CA HIS A 133 23.73 -5.69 -6.82
C HIS A 133 24.18 -6.50 -5.61
N VAL A 134 23.55 -7.64 -5.33
CA VAL A 134 23.93 -8.56 -4.24
C VAL A 134 25.39 -9.00 -4.40
N ASN A 135 25.81 -9.41 -5.59
CA ASN A 135 27.20 -9.81 -5.86
C ASN A 135 28.19 -8.65 -5.73
N TYR A 136 27.80 -7.43 -6.10
CA TYR A 136 28.62 -6.24 -5.88
C TYR A 136 28.81 -5.97 -4.38
N MET A 137 27.73 -6.04 -3.62
CA MET A 137 27.74 -5.87 -2.16
C MET A 137 28.58 -6.96 -1.47
N LEU A 138 28.41 -8.23 -1.86
CA LEU A 138 29.19 -9.35 -1.32
C LEU A 138 30.68 -9.21 -1.59
N ARG A 139 31.07 -8.78 -2.80
CA ARG A 139 32.49 -8.51 -3.12
C ARG A 139 33.09 -7.42 -2.23
N ARG A 140 32.38 -6.30 -2.05
CA ARG A 140 32.83 -5.24 -1.14
C ARG A 140 32.88 -5.69 0.32
N ARG A 141 31.90 -6.49 0.75
CA ARG A 141 31.86 -7.09 2.09
C ARG A 141 33.06 -8.01 2.32
N LEU A 142 33.43 -8.83 1.33
CA LEU A 142 34.58 -9.71 1.41
C LEU A 142 35.88 -8.89 1.54
N THR A 143 36.12 -7.91 0.66
CA THR A 143 37.32 -7.09 0.72
C THR A 143 37.44 -6.34 2.04
N PHE A 144 36.34 -5.75 2.52
CA PHE A 144 36.31 -5.08 3.82
C PHE A 144 36.57 -6.05 4.97
N GLY A 145 35.92 -7.22 4.98
CA GLY A 145 36.10 -8.24 6.02
C GLY A 145 37.54 -8.76 6.09
N VAL A 146 38.23 -8.91 4.95
CA VAL A 146 39.65 -9.29 4.92
C VAL A 146 40.52 -8.20 5.57
N VAL A 147 40.30 -6.93 5.23
CA VAL A 147 41.06 -5.80 5.80
C VAL A 147 40.79 -5.67 7.30
N GLU A 148 39.53 -5.81 7.71
CA GLU A 148 39.09 -5.79 9.10
C GLU A 148 39.77 -6.89 9.93
N ASP A 149 39.65 -8.14 9.50
CA ASP A 149 40.28 -9.27 10.18
C ASP A 149 41.81 -9.14 10.21
N PHE A 150 42.41 -8.61 9.14
CA PHE A 150 43.85 -8.36 9.09
C PHE A 150 44.29 -7.36 10.19
N ILE A 151 43.59 -6.23 10.31
CA ILE A 151 43.90 -5.20 11.30
C ILE A 151 43.66 -5.73 12.72
N ILE A 152 42.49 -6.34 12.99
CA ILE A 152 42.09 -6.73 14.35
C ILE A 152 42.83 -7.99 14.84
N LYS A 153 43.04 -9.00 13.98
CA LYS A 153 43.68 -10.26 14.42
C LYS A 153 45.19 -10.19 14.33
N TYR A 154 45.73 -9.66 13.23
CA TYR A 154 47.17 -9.76 12.95
C TYR A 154 47.94 -8.52 13.39
N VAL A 155 47.50 -7.30 13.03
CA VAL A 155 48.22 -6.07 13.41
C VAL A 155 48.18 -5.85 14.92
N TRP A 156 47.00 -5.96 15.54
CA TRP A 156 46.86 -5.85 16.99
C TRP A 156 47.55 -7.00 17.74
N GLY A 157 47.46 -8.23 17.23
CA GLY A 157 48.16 -9.37 17.81
C GLY A 157 49.67 -9.15 17.82
N ALA A 158 50.25 -8.66 16.73
CA ALA A 158 51.68 -8.40 16.60
C ALA A 158 52.14 -7.22 17.47
N LEU A 159 51.47 -6.06 17.37
CA LEU A 159 51.79 -4.88 18.17
C LEU A 159 51.57 -5.11 19.66
N GLY A 160 50.54 -5.88 20.00
CA GLY A 160 50.25 -6.27 21.36
C GLY A 160 51.28 -7.20 21.97
N LEU A 161 51.79 -8.17 21.21
CA LEU A 161 52.93 -8.99 21.65
C LEU A 161 54.18 -8.14 21.90
N LEU A 162 54.43 -7.14 21.04
CA LEU A 162 55.54 -6.20 21.20
C LEU A 162 55.39 -5.44 22.53
N LEU A 163 54.19 -4.91 22.81
CA LEU A 163 53.87 -4.20 24.04
C LEU A 163 53.97 -5.10 25.29
N CYS A 164 53.46 -6.33 25.22
CA CYS A 164 53.57 -7.32 26.30
C CYS A 164 55.00 -7.78 26.57
N SER A 165 55.91 -7.62 25.61
CA SER A 165 57.33 -7.96 25.77
C SER A 165 58.15 -6.85 26.43
N VAL A 166 57.67 -5.60 26.44
CA VAL A 166 58.36 -4.46 27.07
C VAL A 166 58.72 -4.73 28.54
N PRO A 167 57.82 -5.21 29.42
CA PRO A 167 58.17 -5.49 30.82
C PRO A 167 59.13 -6.67 31.02
N VAL A 168 59.25 -7.56 30.02
CA VAL A 168 60.14 -8.73 30.07
C VAL A 168 61.59 -8.30 29.80
N PHE A 169 61.78 -7.44 28.80
CA PHE A 169 63.09 -6.96 28.36
C PHE A 169 63.55 -5.67 29.06
N PHE A 170 62.63 -4.78 29.42
CA PHE A 170 62.90 -3.51 30.09
C PHE A 170 62.39 -3.53 31.53
N ARG A 171 63.24 -3.17 32.50
CA ARG A 171 62.82 -3.03 33.89
C ARG A 171 62.03 -1.73 34.06
N ILE A 172 60.74 -1.86 34.31
CA ILE A 172 59.89 -0.72 34.68
C ILE A 172 60.38 -0.17 36.04
N PRO A 173 60.64 1.14 36.17
CA PRO A 173 61.03 1.74 37.45
C PRO A 173 59.96 1.48 38.52
N GLY A 174 60.35 0.85 39.65
CA GLY A 174 59.44 0.55 40.76
C GLY A 174 58.85 -0.87 40.79
N SER A 175 59.20 -1.76 39.85
CA SER A 175 58.78 -3.17 39.91
C SER A 175 59.67 -4.01 40.83
N LYS A 176 59.07 -4.90 41.62
CA LYS A 176 59.81 -5.86 42.47
C LYS A 176 60.68 -6.76 41.60
N SER A 177 61.83 -7.21 42.10
CA SER A 177 62.70 -8.14 41.40
C SER A 177 61.98 -9.46 41.14
N GLN A 178 61.44 -9.62 39.93
CA GLN A 178 60.70 -10.81 39.50
C GLN A 178 61.65 -11.90 38.97
N THR A 179 61.35 -13.15 39.34
CA THR A 179 62.03 -14.36 38.87
C THR A 179 61.76 -14.58 37.38
N MET A 180 62.60 -15.34 36.68
CA MET A 180 62.37 -15.73 35.27
C MET A 180 61.00 -16.42 35.05
N GLY A 181 60.52 -17.19 36.03
CA GLY A 181 59.18 -17.78 36.03
C GLY A 181 58.06 -16.72 36.05
N ASP A 182 58.12 -15.78 37.00
CA ASP A 182 57.13 -14.71 37.17
C ASP A 182 56.99 -13.80 35.93
N ARG A 183 58.11 -13.55 35.24
CA ARG A 183 58.11 -12.78 33.98
C ARG A 183 57.43 -13.54 32.85
N SER A 184 57.61 -14.85 32.79
CA SER A 184 57.00 -15.71 31.76
C SER A 184 55.50 -15.86 32.01
N GLU A 185 55.08 -16.04 33.26
CA GLU A 185 53.67 -16.05 33.65
C GLU A 185 52.97 -14.73 33.34
N SER A 186 53.60 -13.60 33.69
CA SER A 186 53.10 -12.26 33.38
C SER A 186 52.98 -12.03 31.88
N PHE A 187 53.94 -12.49 31.09
CA PHE A 187 53.90 -12.42 29.63
C PHE A 187 52.74 -13.22 29.03
N VAL A 188 52.56 -14.48 29.45
CA VAL A 188 51.47 -15.34 28.96
C VAL A 188 50.10 -14.76 29.34
N THR A 189 49.97 -14.24 30.57
CA THR A 189 48.74 -13.62 31.07
C THR A 189 48.43 -12.33 30.30
N ASN A 190 49.39 -11.45 30.11
CA ASN A 190 49.23 -10.20 29.35
C ASN A 190 48.89 -10.48 27.88
N ARG A 191 49.56 -11.46 27.25
CA ARG A 191 49.22 -11.91 25.90
C ARG A 191 47.77 -12.38 25.80
N ARG A 192 47.30 -13.20 26.75
CA ARG A 192 45.93 -13.73 26.73
C ARG A 192 44.88 -12.63 26.94
N LEU A 193 45.14 -11.71 27.88
CA LEU A 193 44.30 -10.54 28.14
C LEU A 193 44.23 -9.63 26.90
N LEU A 194 45.36 -9.43 26.22
CA LEU A 194 45.42 -8.61 25.01
C LEU A 194 44.64 -9.23 23.86
N LEU A 195 44.81 -10.54 23.61
CA LEU A 195 44.04 -11.25 22.59
C LEU A 195 42.53 -11.20 22.89
N SER A 196 42.16 -11.40 24.16
CA SER A 196 40.75 -11.33 24.59
C SER A 196 40.16 -9.92 24.49
N SER A 197 40.98 -8.88 24.75
CA SER A 197 40.61 -7.47 24.54
C SER A 197 40.45 -7.15 23.05
N SER A 198 41.34 -7.65 22.19
CA SER A 198 41.24 -7.51 20.73
C SER A 198 39.97 -8.18 20.18
N ASP A 199 39.66 -9.40 20.64
CA ASP A 199 38.44 -10.10 20.26
C ASP A 199 37.17 -9.37 20.72
N ALA A 200 37.16 -8.84 21.95
CA ALA A 200 36.06 -8.04 22.47
C ALA A 200 35.88 -6.76 21.65
N PHE A 201 36.97 -6.05 21.35
CA PHE A 201 36.95 -4.86 20.51
C PHE A 201 36.47 -5.17 19.09
N GLY A 202 36.92 -6.27 18.50
CA GLY A 202 36.45 -6.72 17.19
C GLY A 202 34.96 -6.99 17.18
N ARG A 203 34.40 -7.61 18.21
CA ARG A 203 32.94 -7.78 18.36
C ARG A 203 32.18 -6.45 18.46
N VAL A 204 32.73 -5.46 19.17
CA VAL A 204 32.16 -4.10 19.21
C VAL A 204 32.19 -3.46 17.83
N MET A 205 33.28 -3.62 17.08
CA MET A 205 33.40 -3.11 15.71
C MET A 205 32.40 -3.80 14.76
N PHE A 206 32.25 -5.13 14.82
CA PHE A 206 31.22 -5.84 14.05
C PHE A 206 29.81 -5.37 14.40
N SER A 207 29.57 -4.96 15.64
CA SER A 207 28.27 -4.42 16.07
C SER A 207 27.92 -3.08 15.40
N TYR A 208 28.91 -2.33 14.88
CA TYR A 208 28.66 -1.12 14.10
C TYR A 208 27.82 -1.38 12.85
N LYS A 209 28.01 -2.54 12.21
CA LYS A 209 27.17 -2.98 11.09
C LYS A 209 25.72 -3.15 11.55
N GLY A 210 25.51 -3.85 12.66
CA GLY A 210 24.18 -4.04 13.25
C GLY A 210 23.52 -2.71 13.63
N ILE A 211 24.28 -1.75 14.17
CA ILE A 211 23.80 -0.38 14.45
C ILE A 211 23.38 0.32 13.15
N THR A 212 24.17 0.20 12.08
CA THR A 212 23.88 0.84 10.80
C THR A 212 22.64 0.24 10.13
N GLU A 213 22.48 -1.08 10.17
CA GLU A 213 21.29 -1.79 9.70
C GLU A 213 20.06 -1.38 10.52
N LEU A 214 20.18 -1.34 11.84
CA LEU A 214 19.12 -0.88 12.75
C LEU A 214 18.73 0.57 12.46
N ALA A 215 19.68 1.47 12.24
CA ALA A 215 19.39 2.86 11.87
C ALA A 215 18.60 2.94 10.56
N GLY A 216 18.93 2.11 9.57
CA GLY A 216 18.17 2.00 8.32
C GLY A 216 16.72 1.54 8.54
N TYR A 217 16.52 0.46 9.32
CA TYR A 217 15.17 0.00 9.66
C TYR A 217 14.40 1.04 10.48
N THR A 218 15.06 1.69 11.44
CA THR A 218 14.48 2.74 12.28
C THR A 218 13.99 3.90 11.43
N SER A 219 14.80 4.37 10.47
CA SER A 219 14.40 5.44 9.56
C SER A 219 13.15 5.06 8.77
N ARG A 220 13.07 3.83 8.23
CA ARG A 220 11.91 3.37 7.45
C ARG A 220 10.64 3.23 8.30
N VAL A 221 10.76 2.64 9.49
CA VAL A 221 9.65 2.49 10.43
C VAL A 221 9.17 3.86 10.95
N ALA A 222 10.11 4.77 11.27
CA ALA A 222 9.78 6.13 11.67
C ALA A 222 9.04 6.88 10.57
N SER A 223 9.53 6.83 9.32
CA SER A 223 8.83 7.41 8.17
C SER A 223 7.43 6.81 7.97
N LEU A 224 7.25 5.51 8.15
CA LEU A 224 5.91 4.89 8.11
C LEU A 224 4.97 5.49 9.15
N ILE A 225 5.42 5.58 10.40
CA ILE A 225 4.62 6.13 11.50
C ILE A 225 4.29 7.61 11.27
N GLU A 226 5.27 8.40 10.85
CA GLU A 226 5.13 9.82 10.54
C GLU A 226 4.11 10.04 9.41
N VAL A 227 4.27 9.37 8.27
CA VAL A 227 3.33 9.46 7.14
C VAL A 227 1.94 8.99 7.55
N MET A 228 1.81 7.90 8.31
CA MET A 228 0.51 7.46 8.82
C MET A 228 -0.14 8.49 9.76
N SER A 229 0.64 9.23 10.55
CA SER A 229 0.13 10.30 11.40
C SER A 229 -0.35 11.50 10.60
N GLU A 230 0.41 11.92 9.59
CA GLU A 230 0.01 13.01 8.68
C GLU A 230 -1.24 12.67 7.88
N ILE A 231 -1.37 11.42 7.41
CA ILE A 231 -2.55 10.92 6.69
C ILE A 231 -3.81 10.98 7.57
N LYS A 232 -3.69 10.72 8.87
CA LYS A 232 -4.81 10.85 9.82
C LYS A 232 -5.24 12.30 10.01
N GLU A 233 -4.32 13.24 9.84
CA GLU A 233 -4.58 14.68 9.82
C GLU A 233 -5.00 15.18 8.43
N GLU A 234 -5.36 14.27 7.52
CA GLU A 234 -5.74 14.57 6.13
C GLU A 234 -4.69 15.36 5.34
N ARG A 235 -3.39 15.18 5.67
CA ARG A 235 -2.27 15.76 4.93
C ARG A 235 -1.67 14.70 4.01
N TYR A 236 -1.80 14.94 2.71
CA TYR A 236 -1.35 14.02 1.67
C TYR A 236 -0.26 14.67 0.83
N GLN A 237 0.79 13.92 0.48
CA GLN A 237 1.83 14.34 -0.44
C GLN A 237 1.84 13.44 -1.67
N LYS A 238 1.37 13.99 -2.78
CA LYS A 238 1.33 13.30 -4.08
C LYS A 238 2.22 14.03 -5.08
N THR A 239 2.99 13.28 -5.85
CA THR A 239 3.78 13.84 -6.94
C THR A 239 2.82 14.17 -8.08
N LEU A 240 2.66 15.46 -8.38
CA LEU A 240 1.78 15.92 -9.45
C LEU A 240 2.35 15.46 -10.80
N VAL A 241 1.52 14.82 -11.62
CA VAL A 241 1.90 14.37 -12.97
C VAL A 241 1.38 15.42 -13.96
N SER A 242 2.29 16.17 -14.58
CA SER A 242 2.14 17.04 -15.78
C SER A 242 2.03 18.59 -15.62
N ASP A 243 2.31 19.23 -16.78
CA ASP A 243 2.89 20.53 -17.06
C ASP A 243 1.98 21.77 -16.98
N SER A 244 2.62 22.94 -16.83
CA SER A 244 2.15 24.31 -17.11
C SER A 244 1.08 24.96 -16.21
N SER A 245 0.28 24.20 -15.44
CA SER A 245 -0.72 24.76 -14.48
C SER A 245 -0.54 24.29 -13.03
N ALA A 246 0.67 23.82 -12.69
CA ALA A 246 0.97 23.22 -11.38
C ALA A 246 0.79 24.20 -10.20
N THR A 247 0.99 25.51 -10.40
CA THR A 247 0.85 26.52 -9.33
C THR A 247 -0.59 26.74 -8.88
N ASP A 248 -1.53 26.93 -9.81
CA ASP A 248 -2.94 27.14 -9.48
C ASP A 248 -3.57 25.87 -8.90
N LEU A 249 -3.18 24.71 -9.45
CA LEU A 249 -3.65 23.42 -8.96
C LEU A 249 -3.10 23.08 -7.57
N ALA A 250 -1.83 23.37 -7.30
CA ALA A 250 -1.25 23.25 -5.97
C ALA A 250 -1.95 24.18 -4.95
N GLN A 251 -2.40 25.35 -5.38
CA GLN A 251 -3.18 26.26 -4.54
C GLN A 251 -4.59 25.74 -4.28
N MET A 252 -5.27 25.18 -5.29
CA MET A 252 -6.57 24.51 -5.10
C MET A 252 -6.47 23.31 -4.16
N MET A 253 -5.42 22.49 -4.26
CA MET A 253 -5.25 21.32 -3.39
C MET A 253 -4.88 21.68 -1.93
N LYS A 254 -4.40 22.92 -1.69
CA LYS A 254 -4.20 23.46 -0.33
C LYS A 254 -5.50 23.95 0.30
N ASN A 255 -6.46 24.40 -0.51
CA ASN A 255 -7.77 24.77 0.00
C ASN A 255 -8.48 23.49 0.49
N ARG A 256 -8.90 23.49 1.76
CA ARG A 256 -9.75 22.42 2.31
C ARG A 256 -11.18 22.92 2.24
N GLY A 257 -12.03 22.16 1.56
CA GLY A 257 -13.48 22.37 1.61
C GLY A 257 -14.05 21.93 2.95
N THR A 258 -15.33 22.21 3.16
CA THR A 258 -16.01 21.84 4.40
C THR A 258 -16.91 20.62 4.18
N VAL A 259 -16.89 19.69 5.13
CA VAL A 259 -17.82 18.55 5.16
C VAL A 259 -18.73 18.71 6.36
N ILE A 260 -20.04 18.76 6.12
CA ILE A 260 -21.05 18.96 7.16
C ILE A 260 -21.95 17.72 7.19
N GLU A 261 -22.16 17.15 8.37
CA GLU A 261 -23.13 16.07 8.51
C GLU A 261 -24.55 16.59 8.32
N SER A 262 -25.29 15.96 7.42
CA SER A 262 -26.68 16.33 7.10
C SER A 262 -27.45 15.10 6.65
N ASP A 263 -28.77 15.11 6.85
CA ASP A 263 -29.63 14.03 6.39
C ASP A 263 -29.73 13.93 4.86
N ASP A 264 -29.46 15.04 4.16
CA ASP A 264 -29.49 15.17 2.71
C ASP A 264 -28.07 15.11 2.13
N ILE A 265 -27.97 14.80 0.84
CA ILE A 265 -26.71 14.93 0.09
C ILE A 265 -26.74 16.24 -0.71
N GLU A 266 -25.84 17.17 -0.42
CA GLU A 266 -25.72 18.45 -1.10
C GLU A 266 -24.26 18.79 -1.39
N PHE A 267 -23.99 19.20 -2.63
CA PHE A 267 -22.71 19.73 -3.08
C PHE A 267 -22.91 21.20 -3.41
N VAL A 268 -22.02 22.06 -2.89
CA VAL A 268 -22.01 23.51 -3.15
C VAL A 268 -20.62 23.90 -3.61
N ASP A 269 -20.48 24.17 -4.89
CA ASP A 269 -19.27 24.63 -5.59
C ASP A 269 -18.03 23.77 -5.30
N VAL A 270 -18.21 22.44 -5.34
CA VAL A 270 -17.18 21.48 -4.99
C VAL A 270 -16.34 21.11 -6.23
N PRO A 271 -15.03 21.39 -6.26
CA PRO A 271 -14.17 20.95 -7.35
C PRO A 271 -13.92 19.44 -7.25
N ILE A 272 -14.09 18.71 -8.36
CA ILE A 272 -13.68 17.31 -8.47
C ILE A 272 -12.26 17.27 -9.05
N LEU A 273 -11.29 16.97 -8.19
CA LEU A 273 -9.88 16.86 -8.53
C LEU A 273 -9.43 15.39 -8.41
N THR A 274 -8.61 14.91 -9.34
CA THR A 274 -7.92 13.63 -9.16
C THR A 274 -6.75 13.80 -8.20
N PRO A 275 -6.38 12.74 -7.44
CA PRO A 275 -5.16 12.75 -6.64
C PRO A 275 -3.90 12.99 -7.48
N GLY A 276 -3.92 12.63 -8.77
CA GLY A 276 -2.81 12.87 -9.70
C GLY A 276 -2.68 14.32 -10.20
N GLY A 277 -3.62 15.18 -9.82
CA GLY A 277 -3.56 16.61 -10.10
C GLY A 277 -4.29 17.07 -11.36
N SER A 278 -5.39 16.41 -11.73
CA SER A 278 -6.24 16.82 -12.86
C SER A 278 -7.58 17.34 -12.37
N VAL A 279 -8.02 18.50 -12.87
CA VAL A 279 -9.38 19.03 -12.63
C VAL A 279 -10.35 18.31 -13.55
N LEU A 280 -11.30 17.56 -12.98
CA LEU A 280 -12.36 16.90 -13.75
C LEU A 280 -13.60 17.77 -13.87
N VAL A 281 -13.98 18.44 -12.78
CA VAL A 281 -15.11 19.37 -12.73
C VAL A 281 -14.71 20.55 -11.84
N PRO A 282 -14.73 21.80 -12.34
CA PRO A 282 -14.27 22.95 -11.56
C PRO A 282 -15.14 23.28 -10.34
N ALA A 283 -16.47 23.19 -10.46
CA ALA A 283 -17.40 23.51 -9.38
C ALA A 283 -18.72 22.74 -9.56
N LEU A 284 -18.88 21.63 -8.83
CA LEU A 284 -20.08 20.80 -8.84
C LEU A 284 -21.05 21.24 -7.74
N SER A 285 -22.30 21.49 -8.14
CA SER A 285 -23.40 21.90 -7.26
C SER A 285 -24.67 21.10 -7.58
N PHE A 286 -25.16 20.31 -6.62
CA PHE A 286 -26.43 19.59 -6.74
C PHE A 286 -26.94 19.21 -5.34
N SER A 287 -28.24 18.92 -5.22
CA SER A 287 -28.84 18.48 -3.96
C SER A 287 -29.78 17.30 -4.16
N MET A 288 -29.81 16.39 -3.20
CA MET A 288 -30.57 15.15 -3.24
C MET A 288 -31.12 14.83 -1.85
N LYS A 289 -32.45 14.88 -1.74
CA LYS A 289 -33.19 14.55 -0.51
C LYS A 289 -33.47 13.05 -0.44
N PRO A 290 -33.69 12.48 0.77
CA PRO A 290 -34.15 11.11 0.94
C PRO A 290 -35.40 10.83 0.08
N GLY A 291 -35.42 9.67 -0.58
CA GLY A 291 -36.47 9.28 -1.52
C GLY A 291 -36.32 9.85 -2.94
N THR A 292 -35.38 10.77 -3.17
CA THR A 292 -35.06 11.26 -4.53
C THR A 292 -33.98 10.38 -5.15
N HIS A 293 -34.34 9.59 -6.16
CA HIS A 293 -33.41 8.68 -6.82
C HIS A 293 -32.66 9.40 -7.97
N LEU A 294 -31.33 9.41 -7.93
CA LEU A 294 -30.46 10.09 -8.89
C LEU A 294 -29.75 9.12 -9.82
N LEU A 295 -29.87 9.36 -11.12
CA LEU A 295 -29.06 8.70 -12.15
C LEU A 295 -27.88 9.60 -12.54
N VAL A 296 -26.68 9.04 -12.56
CA VAL A 296 -25.45 9.76 -12.93
C VAL A 296 -24.96 9.25 -14.29
N LEU A 297 -24.88 10.15 -15.26
CA LEU A 297 -24.52 9.87 -16.66
C LEU A 297 -23.29 10.68 -17.06
N GLY A 298 -22.57 10.20 -18.08
CA GLY A 298 -21.46 10.94 -18.69
C GLY A 298 -20.37 10.03 -19.23
N PRO A 299 -19.45 10.51 -20.06
CA PRO A 299 -18.40 9.69 -20.65
C PRO A 299 -17.42 9.11 -19.61
N ASN A 300 -16.61 8.15 -20.02
CA ASN A 300 -15.57 7.58 -19.16
C ASN A 300 -14.52 8.64 -18.81
N GLY A 301 -14.04 8.63 -17.56
CA GLY A 301 -13.04 9.60 -17.09
C GLY A 301 -13.56 10.99 -16.70
N CYS A 302 -14.87 11.28 -16.82
CA CYS A 302 -15.40 12.62 -16.52
C CYS A 302 -15.59 12.94 -15.02
N GLY A 303 -15.25 12.00 -14.12
CA GLY A 303 -15.32 12.22 -12.66
C GLY A 303 -16.49 11.56 -11.92
N LYS A 304 -17.28 10.67 -12.55
CA LYS A 304 -18.37 9.93 -11.89
C LYS A 304 -17.90 9.15 -10.65
N SER A 305 -16.91 8.28 -10.80
CA SER A 305 -16.36 7.52 -9.67
C SER A 305 -15.60 8.43 -8.69
N SER A 306 -15.07 9.56 -9.15
CA SER A 306 -14.43 10.57 -8.28
C SER A 306 -15.43 11.24 -7.34
N LEU A 307 -16.62 11.61 -7.84
CA LEU A 307 -17.75 12.08 -7.04
C LEU A 307 -18.08 11.09 -5.91
N PHE A 308 -18.13 9.79 -6.24
CA PHE A 308 -18.43 8.76 -5.26
C PHE A 308 -17.33 8.53 -4.23
N ARG A 309 -16.07 8.70 -4.62
CA ARG A 309 -14.95 8.67 -3.68
C ARG A 309 -15.01 9.84 -2.69
N ILE A 310 -15.48 11.02 -3.12
CA ILE A 310 -15.72 12.16 -2.21
C ILE A 310 -16.89 11.84 -1.27
N LEU A 311 -18.02 11.35 -1.79
CA LEU A 311 -19.18 10.96 -0.97
C LEU A 311 -18.85 9.89 0.07
N GLY A 312 -18.11 8.86 -0.33
CA GLY A 312 -17.65 7.77 0.53
C GLY A 312 -16.51 8.17 1.50
N GLY A 313 -16.05 9.42 1.45
CA GLY A 313 -14.97 9.91 2.33
C GLY A 313 -13.58 9.34 1.98
N LEU A 314 -13.42 8.73 0.81
CA LEU A 314 -12.13 8.23 0.33
C LEU A 314 -11.23 9.35 -0.17
N TRP A 315 -11.81 10.36 -0.83
CA TRP A 315 -11.09 11.54 -1.31
C TRP A 315 -11.46 12.77 -0.48
N PRO A 316 -10.48 13.60 -0.08
CA PRO A 316 -10.75 14.83 0.64
C PRO A 316 -11.44 15.86 -0.27
N VAL A 317 -12.12 16.82 0.35
CA VAL A 317 -12.77 17.93 -0.35
C VAL A 317 -11.77 19.10 -0.46
N TYR A 318 -11.48 19.53 -1.69
CA TYR A 318 -10.48 20.58 -1.99
C TYR A 318 -11.08 21.99 -2.19
N GLY A 319 -12.37 22.16 -1.88
CA GLY A 319 -13.08 23.43 -2.01
C GLY A 319 -14.59 23.24 -1.92
N GLY A 320 -15.32 24.33 -1.74
CA GLY A 320 -16.78 24.28 -1.58
C GLY A 320 -17.23 23.59 -0.29
N THR A 321 -18.49 23.18 -0.28
CA THR A 321 -19.13 22.51 0.86
C THR A 321 -19.82 21.23 0.41
N VAL A 322 -19.53 20.12 1.09
CA VAL A 322 -20.26 18.86 0.94
C VAL A 322 -21.07 18.61 2.19
N ARG A 323 -22.38 18.51 2.06
CA ARG A 323 -23.28 18.05 3.11
C ARG A 323 -23.69 16.63 2.81
N LYS A 324 -23.51 15.72 3.75
CA LYS A 324 -23.82 14.30 3.53
C LYS A 324 -24.14 13.61 4.85
N PRO A 325 -24.89 12.49 4.81
CA PRO A 325 -25.15 11.72 6.01
C PRO A 325 -23.87 11.03 6.51
N PRO A 326 -23.88 10.57 7.79
CA PRO A 326 -22.82 9.75 8.33
C PRO A 326 -22.54 8.54 7.43
N LEU A 327 -21.28 8.12 7.33
CA LEU A 327 -20.88 7.00 6.46
C LEU A 327 -21.60 5.69 6.79
N SER A 328 -22.05 5.50 8.04
CA SER A 328 -22.85 4.33 8.44
C SER A 328 -24.22 4.25 7.75
N GLN A 329 -24.72 5.36 7.19
CA GLN A 329 -26.00 5.44 6.48
C GLN A 329 -25.83 5.40 4.96
N VAL A 330 -24.60 5.31 4.45
CA VAL A 330 -24.29 5.25 3.01
C VAL A 330 -23.60 3.94 2.70
N PHE A 331 -24.11 3.20 1.72
CA PHE A 331 -23.48 1.96 1.27
C PHE A 331 -23.05 2.08 -0.20
N TYR A 332 -21.82 1.66 -0.49
CA TYR A 332 -21.25 1.73 -1.84
C TYR A 332 -21.15 0.33 -2.45
N VAL A 333 -21.74 0.15 -3.62
CA VAL A 333 -21.64 -1.08 -4.42
C VAL A 333 -20.79 -0.77 -5.66
N PRO A 334 -19.50 -1.19 -5.69
CA PRO A 334 -18.63 -0.96 -6.83
C PRO A 334 -19.01 -1.83 -8.04
N GLN A 335 -18.53 -1.43 -9.22
CA GLN A 335 -18.67 -2.20 -10.47
C GLN A 335 -18.06 -3.61 -10.34
N ARG A 336 -16.89 -3.70 -9.70
CA ARG A 336 -16.22 -4.96 -9.34
C ARG A 336 -16.31 -5.16 -7.82
N PRO A 337 -17.26 -5.99 -7.34
CA PRO A 337 -17.41 -6.27 -5.91
C PRO A 337 -16.14 -6.85 -5.29
N TYR A 338 -15.77 -6.34 -4.12
CA TYR A 338 -14.77 -6.99 -3.28
C TYR A 338 -15.39 -8.24 -2.63
N LEU A 339 -14.76 -9.40 -2.71
CA LEU A 339 -15.19 -10.59 -1.98
C LEU A 339 -14.20 -10.85 -0.86
N SER A 340 -14.69 -11.01 0.37
CA SER A 340 -13.82 -11.22 1.53
C SER A 340 -13.26 -12.64 1.49
N ALA A 341 -12.14 -12.90 2.16
CA ALA A 341 -11.57 -14.26 2.27
C ALA A 341 -12.34 -15.18 3.23
N GLY A 342 -13.55 -14.79 3.66
CA GLY A 342 -14.34 -15.47 4.68
C GLY A 342 -15.41 -16.40 4.10
N SER A 343 -16.27 -16.93 4.96
CA SER A 343 -17.35 -17.85 4.55
C SER A 343 -18.42 -17.21 3.68
N LEU A 344 -19.29 -18.01 3.05
CA LEU A 344 -20.43 -17.52 2.28
C LEU A 344 -21.30 -16.56 3.09
N ARG A 345 -21.53 -16.88 4.38
CA ARG A 345 -22.23 -15.98 5.31
C ARG A 345 -21.51 -14.65 5.46
N GLN A 346 -20.20 -14.68 5.65
CA GLN A 346 -19.36 -13.49 5.77
C GLN A 346 -19.31 -12.67 4.48
N GLN A 347 -19.57 -13.27 3.31
CA GLN A 347 -19.81 -12.50 2.10
C GLN A 347 -21.04 -11.61 2.27
N ILE A 348 -22.18 -12.15 2.72
CA ILE A 348 -23.44 -11.38 2.75
C ILE A 348 -23.46 -10.32 3.84
N ILE A 349 -22.86 -10.60 5.01
CA ILE A 349 -22.93 -9.67 6.14
C ILE A 349 -21.85 -8.57 6.09
N TYR A 350 -20.84 -8.69 5.23
CA TYR A 350 -19.76 -7.69 5.15
C TYR A 350 -20.32 -6.25 4.99
N PRO A 351 -19.81 -5.26 5.77
CA PRO A 351 -18.61 -5.27 6.60
C PRO A 351 -18.78 -5.76 8.05
N ASP A 352 -19.98 -6.22 8.43
CA ASP A 352 -20.24 -6.70 9.79
C ASP A 352 -19.50 -8.01 10.09
N SER A 353 -19.18 -8.21 11.37
CA SER A 353 -18.77 -9.50 11.90
C SER A 353 -19.98 -10.36 12.29
N LEU A 354 -19.76 -11.65 12.55
CA LEU A 354 -20.81 -12.54 13.09
C LEU A 354 -21.37 -12.05 14.44
N ARG A 355 -20.57 -11.31 15.21
CA ARG A 355 -21.05 -10.71 16.48
C ARG A 355 -22.04 -9.59 16.19
N ASP A 356 -21.77 -8.77 15.18
CA ASP A 356 -22.63 -7.65 14.78
C ASP A 356 -23.95 -8.18 14.20
N MET A 357 -23.90 -9.20 13.34
CA MET A 357 -25.10 -9.89 12.83
C MET A 357 -25.99 -10.39 13.97
N ARG A 358 -25.41 -11.06 14.97
CA ARG A 358 -26.14 -11.54 16.15
C ARG A 358 -26.71 -10.38 16.97
N SER A 359 -25.97 -9.28 17.12
CA SER A 359 -26.43 -8.09 17.83
C SER A 359 -27.61 -7.40 17.14
N LYS A 360 -27.67 -7.46 15.81
CA LYS A 360 -28.79 -6.99 14.99
C LYS A 360 -30.01 -7.94 15.04
N GLY A 361 -29.87 -9.11 15.67
CA GLY A 361 -30.92 -10.13 15.74
C GLY A 361 -31.18 -10.83 14.39
N VAL A 362 -30.26 -10.74 13.43
CA VAL A 362 -30.40 -11.35 12.11
C VAL A 362 -29.97 -12.81 12.17
N THR A 363 -30.78 -13.68 11.59
CA THR A 363 -30.57 -15.13 11.55
C THR A 363 -30.23 -15.63 10.15
N ASP A 364 -29.76 -16.88 10.03
CA ASP A 364 -29.50 -17.50 8.74
C ASP A 364 -30.78 -17.64 7.88
N ASN A 365 -31.97 -17.65 8.51
CA ASN A 365 -33.24 -17.63 7.79
C ASN A 365 -33.47 -16.28 7.09
N ASP A 366 -33.18 -15.17 7.77
CA ASP A 366 -33.27 -13.83 7.17
C ASP A 366 -32.30 -13.69 5.99
N LEU A 367 -31.09 -14.23 6.12
CA LEU A 367 -30.13 -14.28 5.01
C LEU A 367 -30.64 -15.17 3.87
N SER A 368 -31.26 -16.30 4.17
CA SER A 368 -31.85 -17.19 3.17
C SER A 368 -32.96 -16.50 2.38
N ASP A 369 -33.79 -15.68 3.03
CA ASP A 369 -34.84 -14.92 2.35
C ASP A 369 -34.27 -13.83 1.44
N ILE A 370 -33.17 -13.17 1.84
CA ILE A 370 -32.42 -12.27 0.97
C ILE A 370 -31.86 -13.02 -0.25
N MET A 371 -31.28 -14.20 -0.04
CA MET A 371 -30.70 -15.01 -1.12
C MET A 371 -31.76 -15.48 -2.13
N LYS A 372 -32.95 -15.86 -1.68
CA LYS A 372 -34.07 -16.24 -2.55
C LYS A 372 -34.50 -15.11 -3.48
N ILE A 373 -34.56 -13.88 -2.98
CA ILE A 373 -34.94 -12.70 -3.80
C ILE A 373 -33.95 -12.50 -4.96
N LEU A 374 -32.68 -12.83 -4.73
CA LEU A 374 -31.59 -12.65 -5.69
C LEU A 374 -31.27 -13.91 -6.48
N ASP A 375 -32.06 -14.98 -6.32
CA ASP A 375 -31.84 -16.28 -6.99
C ASP A 375 -30.41 -16.80 -6.71
N LEU A 376 -30.04 -16.82 -5.43
CA LEU A 376 -28.75 -17.27 -4.90
C LEU A 376 -28.87 -18.41 -3.89
N ASP A 377 -30.10 -18.85 -3.57
CA ASP A 377 -30.39 -19.90 -2.59
C ASP A 377 -29.69 -21.23 -2.92
N HIS A 378 -29.55 -21.56 -4.20
CA HIS A 378 -28.81 -22.73 -4.68
C HIS A 378 -27.34 -22.74 -4.23
N LEU A 379 -26.71 -21.58 -3.98
CA LEU A 379 -25.32 -21.52 -3.54
C LEU A 379 -25.14 -22.20 -2.18
N VAL A 380 -26.06 -22.00 -1.24
CA VAL A 380 -25.98 -22.63 0.09
C VAL A 380 -26.08 -24.15 -0.02
N ALA A 381 -26.91 -24.66 -0.93
CA ALA A 381 -27.03 -26.10 -1.18
C ALA A 381 -25.84 -26.68 -1.96
N SER A 382 -25.14 -25.86 -2.75
CA SER A 382 -24.04 -26.31 -3.61
C SER A 382 -22.75 -26.62 -2.84
N PHE A 383 -22.58 -26.07 -1.63
CA PHE A 383 -21.39 -26.30 -0.81
C PHE A 383 -21.71 -27.24 0.37
N PRO A 384 -20.88 -28.27 0.63
CA PRO A 384 -21.11 -29.21 1.74
C PRO A 384 -21.21 -28.55 3.13
N GLN A 385 -20.55 -27.42 3.31
CA GLN A 385 -20.52 -26.66 4.56
C GLN A 385 -21.58 -25.53 4.61
N GLY A 386 -22.42 -25.42 3.57
CA GLY A 386 -23.48 -24.42 3.47
C GLY A 386 -22.98 -22.99 3.68
N TRP A 387 -23.56 -22.30 4.67
CA TRP A 387 -23.23 -20.92 5.03
C TRP A 387 -21.78 -20.72 5.53
N ASP A 388 -21.18 -21.78 6.08
CA ASP A 388 -19.83 -21.77 6.63
C ASP A 388 -18.77 -22.22 5.62
N ALA A 389 -19.17 -22.54 4.38
CA ALA A 389 -18.23 -22.84 3.31
C ALA A 389 -17.29 -21.66 3.08
N GLU A 390 -16.00 -21.94 2.92
CA GLU A 390 -14.95 -21.01 2.53
C GLU A 390 -14.39 -21.43 1.17
N ALA A 391 -14.17 -20.46 0.29
CA ALA A 391 -13.62 -20.67 -1.03
C ALA A 391 -12.96 -19.39 -1.56
N GLU A 392 -12.17 -19.50 -2.63
CA GLU A 392 -11.75 -18.34 -3.43
C GLU A 392 -12.93 -17.82 -4.25
N TRP A 393 -13.80 -17.04 -3.60
CA TRP A 393 -15.09 -16.61 -4.18
C TRP A 393 -14.97 -15.88 -5.50
N ARG A 394 -13.83 -15.22 -5.76
CA ARG A 394 -13.57 -14.54 -7.03
C ARG A 394 -13.54 -15.51 -8.21
N ASP A 395 -13.01 -16.71 -7.99
CA ASP A 395 -12.83 -17.71 -9.05
C ASP A 395 -14.07 -18.60 -9.16
N VAL A 396 -14.77 -18.82 -8.05
CA VAL A 396 -15.97 -19.67 -7.98
C VAL A 396 -17.22 -18.96 -8.49
N LEU A 397 -17.38 -17.67 -8.22
CA LEU A 397 -18.58 -16.92 -8.59
C LEU A 397 -18.39 -16.21 -9.93
N SER A 398 -19.30 -16.42 -10.86
CA SER A 398 -19.34 -15.62 -12.10
C SER A 398 -19.62 -14.15 -11.80
N GLY A 399 -19.22 -13.24 -12.69
CA GLY A 399 -19.38 -11.79 -12.46
C GLY A 399 -20.83 -11.35 -12.15
N GLY A 400 -21.82 -12.00 -12.77
CA GLY A 400 -23.24 -11.77 -12.45
C GLY A 400 -23.62 -12.22 -11.03
N LEU A 401 -23.10 -13.37 -10.57
CA LEU A 401 -23.30 -13.85 -9.20
C LEU A 401 -22.57 -12.94 -8.19
N GLN A 402 -21.37 -12.46 -8.50
CA GLN A 402 -20.65 -11.51 -7.65
C GLN A 402 -21.45 -10.22 -7.44
N GLN A 403 -22.04 -9.68 -8.51
CA GLN A 403 -22.94 -8.51 -8.45
C GLN A 403 -24.20 -8.79 -7.63
N ARG A 404 -24.82 -9.97 -7.78
CA ARG A 404 -25.96 -10.39 -6.94
C ARG A 404 -25.57 -10.48 -5.46
N VAL A 405 -24.42 -11.08 -5.13
CA VAL A 405 -23.90 -11.13 -3.75
C VAL A 405 -23.65 -9.73 -3.19
N ALA A 406 -23.15 -8.80 -4.00
CA ALA A 406 -22.98 -7.41 -3.59
C ALA A 406 -24.33 -6.72 -3.29
N MET A 407 -25.38 -7.02 -4.05
CA MET A 407 -26.74 -6.55 -3.76
C MET A 407 -27.33 -7.22 -2.52
N ALA A 408 -27.03 -8.49 -2.25
CA ALA A 408 -27.42 -9.16 -1.02
C ALA A 408 -26.86 -8.44 0.22
N ARG A 409 -25.60 -7.99 0.15
CA ARG A 409 -24.98 -7.16 1.20
C ARG A 409 -25.70 -5.83 1.40
N LEU A 410 -26.13 -5.20 0.32
CA LEU A 410 -26.93 -3.98 0.39
C LEU A 410 -28.27 -4.24 1.10
N PHE A 411 -28.94 -5.36 0.79
CA PHE A 411 -30.23 -5.74 1.39
C PHE A 411 -30.11 -6.09 2.87
N TYR A 412 -28.99 -6.68 3.26
CA TYR A 412 -28.65 -6.95 4.66
C TYR A 412 -28.40 -5.65 5.44
N ASN A 413 -27.58 -4.75 4.91
CA ASN A 413 -27.18 -3.53 5.62
C ASN A 413 -28.26 -2.46 5.70
N ARG A 414 -29.19 -2.41 4.73
CA ARG A 414 -30.33 -1.46 4.67
C ARG A 414 -29.96 0.00 4.99
N PRO A 415 -28.99 0.59 4.26
CA PRO A 415 -28.56 1.98 4.46
C PRO A 415 -29.67 2.98 4.07
N LYS A 416 -29.53 4.25 4.46
CA LYS A 416 -30.41 5.34 3.99
C LYS A 416 -30.16 5.66 2.51
N TYR A 417 -28.89 5.62 2.10
CA TYR A 417 -28.45 5.86 0.73
C TYR A 417 -27.62 4.70 0.20
N ALA A 418 -27.87 4.31 -1.05
CA ALA A 418 -27.06 3.36 -1.79
C ALA A 418 -26.44 4.04 -3.02
N ILE A 419 -25.13 3.93 -3.15
CA ILE A 419 -24.39 4.36 -4.33
C ILE A 419 -24.07 3.10 -5.14
N LEU A 420 -24.59 3.02 -6.36
CA LEU A 420 -24.49 1.87 -7.24
C LEU A 420 -23.66 2.23 -8.47
N ASP A 421 -22.43 1.74 -8.56
CA ASP A 421 -21.50 2.04 -9.66
C ASP A 421 -21.50 0.89 -10.66
N GLU A 422 -22.31 0.97 -11.72
CA GLU A 422 -22.44 -0.06 -12.77
C GLU A 422 -22.64 -1.50 -12.26
N CYS A 423 -23.27 -1.65 -11.10
CA CYS A 423 -23.33 -2.91 -10.36
C CYS A 423 -24.29 -3.96 -10.96
N THR A 424 -24.89 -3.70 -12.11
CA THR A 424 -25.77 -4.64 -12.83
C THR A 424 -25.31 -4.94 -14.26
N SER A 425 -24.11 -4.51 -14.65
CA SER A 425 -23.56 -4.69 -16.00
C SER A 425 -23.52 -6.15 -16.48
N SER A 426 -23.40 -7.11 -15.56
CA SER A 426 -23.31 -8.54 -15.85
C SER A 426 -24.56 -9.30 -15.40
N VAL A 427 -25.66 -8.59 -15.17
CA VAL A 427 -26.94 -9.15 -14.70
C VAL A 427 -28.03 -8.95 -15.76
N THR A 428 -28.92 -9.94 -15.87
CA THR A 428 -30.07 -9.91 -16.79
C THR A 428 -31.04 -8.79 -16.45
N LEU A 429 -31.85 -8.35 -17.42
CA LEU A 429 -32.81 -7.25 -17.22
C LEU A 429 -33.89 -7.60 -16.19
N GLU A 430 -34.30 -8.87 -16.11
CA GLU A 430 -35.30 -9.36 -15.17
C GLU A 430 -34.78 -9.26 -13.73
N MET A 431 -33.55 -9.71 -13.49
CA MET A 431 -32.94 -9.65 -12.18
C MET A 431 -32.56 -8.22 -11.79
N GLU A 432 -32.11 -7.38 -12.74
CA GLU A 432 -31.92 -5.95 -12.50
C GLU A 432 -33.21 -5.28 -12.03
N LYS A 433 -34.36 -5.62 -12.63
CA LYS A 433 -35.66 -5.13 -12.17
C LYS A 433 -35.96 -5.56 -10.74
N VAL A 434 -35.80 -6.84 -10.42
CA VAL A 434 -36.02 -7.37 -9.05
C VAL A 434 -35.16 -6.64 -8.03
N MET A 435 -33.88 -6.44 -8.35
CA MET A 435 -32.93 -5.73 -7.49
C MET A 435 -33.38 -4.30 -7.18
N TYR A 436 -33.63 -3.48 -8.20
CA TYR A 436 -33.97 -2.06 -8.02
C TYR A 436 -35.33 -1.87 -7.36
N GLU A 437 -36.33 -2.69 -7.71
CA GLU A 437 -37.65 -2.66 -7.07
C GLU A 437 -37.56 -3.03 -5.58
N HIS A 438 -36.71 -4.01 -5.24
CA HIS A 438 -36.51 -4.40 -3.85
C HIS A 438 -35.79 -3.29 -3.04
N VAL A 439 -34.75 -2.66 -3.59
CA VAL A 439 -34.05 -1.54 -2.93
C VAL A 439 -35.02 -0.39 -2.63
N LYS A 440 -35.88 -0.03 -3.60
CA LYS A 440 -36.91 1.01 -3.39
C LYS A 440 -37.94 0.61 -2.34
N ARG A 441 -38.35 -0.67 -2.30
CA ARG A 441 -39.27 -1.19 -1.27
C ARG A 441 -38.69 -1.11 0.14
N LEU A 442 -37.37 -1.28 0.27
CA LEU A 442 -36.65 -1.09 1.53
C LEU A 442 -36.52 0.39 1.95
N GLY A 443 -37.01 1.34 1.13
CA GLY A 443 -36.95 2.77 1.43
C GLY A 443 -35.56 3.40 1.21
N ILE A 444 -34.67 2.70 0.51
CA ILE A 444 -33.29 3.14 0.29
C ILE A 444 -33.25 4.14 -0.86
N THR A 445 -32.57 5.26 -0.66
CA THR A 445 -32.40 6.29 -1.70
C THR A 445 -31.26 5.90 -2.63
N LEU A 446 -31.47 5.98 -3.94
CA LEU A 446 -30.55 5.46 -4.96
C LEU A 446 -29.73 6.57 -5.61
N MET A 447 -28.43 6.35 -5.73
CA MET A 447 -27.53 7.11 -6.60
C MET A 447 -26.79 6.13 -7.51
N THR A 448 -27.21 6.04 -8.77
CA THR A 448 -26.71 5.02 -9.68
C THR A 448 -25.87 5.64 -10.80
N VAL A 449 -24.65 5.17 -11.01
CA VAL A 449 -23.94 5.34 -12.29
C VAL A 449 -24.26 4.17 -13.18
N SER A 450 -24.83 4.45 -14.35
CA SER A 450 -25.05 3.44 -15.37
C SER A 450 -25.36 4.09 -16.71
N HIS A 451 -24.94 3.43 -17.78
CA HIS A 451 -25.32 3.78 -19.15
C HIS A 451 -26.60 3.05 -19.62
N ARG A 452 -27.19 2.18 -18.78
CA ARG A 452 -28.35 1.35 -19.16
C ARG A 452 -29.65 2.15 -19.14
N ARG A 453 -30.35 2.21 -20.27
CA ARG A 453 -31.70 2.81 -20.42
C ARG A 453 -32.75 2.20 -19.50
N SER A 454 -32.66 0.89 -19.25
CA SER A 454 -33.58 0.12 -18.40
C SER A 454 -33.70 0.68 -16.97
N LEU A 455 -32.68 1.42 -16.50
CA LEU A 455 -32.63 1.98 -15.16
C LEU A 455 -33.31 3.34 -15.04
N TRP A 456 -33.61 4.03 -16.13
CA TRP A 456 -34.15 5.40 -16.10
C TRP A 456 -35.48 5.48 -15.35
N LYS A 457 -36.36 4.48 -15.52
CA LYS A 457 -37.65 4.39 -14.83
C LYS A 457 -37.57 4.30 -13.31
N TYR A 458 -36.42 3.95 -12.73
CA TYR A 458 -36.25 3.87 -11.27
C TYR A 458 -35.81 5.19 -10.65
N HIS A 459 -35.39 6.16 -11.48
CA HIS A 459 -34.77 7.43 -11.07
C HIS A 459 -35.64 8.63 -11.41
N ASN A 460 -35.60 9.66 -10.56
CA ASN A 460 -36.39 10.89 -10.68
C ASN A 460 -35.53 12.06 -11.14
N MET A 461 -34.23 12.02 -10.88
CA MET A 461 -33.28 13.07 -11.21
C MET A 461 -32.15 12.49 -12.05
N VAL A 462 -31.54 13.34 -12.88
CA VAL A 462 -30.35 13.00 -13.65
C VAL A 462 -29.26 14.05 -13.44
N LEU A 463 -28.04 13.57 -13.15
CA LEU A 463 -26.81 14.35 -13.16
C LEU A 463 -25.96 13.88 -14.34
N GLN A 464 -25.89 14.67 -15.40
CA GLN A 464 -25.19 14.34 -16.63
C GLN A 464 -23.93 15.17 -16.77
N PHE A 465 -22.76 14.53 -16.77
CA PHE A 465 -21.48 15.15 -17.08
C PHE A 465 -21.26 15.19 -18.60
N ASN A 466 -20.71 16.31 -19.09
CA ASN A 466 -20.40 16.47 -20.52
C ASN A 466 -18.99 15.96 -20.91
N GLY A 467 -18.13 15.65 -19.94
CA GLY A 467 -16.74 15.23 -20.17
C GLY A 467 -15.72 16.36 -20.35
N GLN A 468 -16.18 17.61 -20.45
CA GLN A 468 -15.36 18.82 -20.63
C GLN A 468 -15.45 19.74 -19.39
N GLY A 469 -15.73 19.18 -18.22
CA GLY A 469 -15.81 19.92 -16.95
C GLY A 469 -17.15 20.60 -16.67
N SER A 470 -18.17 20.42 -17.52
CA SER A 470 -19.54 20.89 -17.24
C SER A 470 -20.50 19.73 -16.92
N TYR A 471 -21.59 20.06 -16.26
CA TYR A 471 -22.63 19.10 -15.89
C TYR A 471 -24.01 19.74 -15.99
N VAL A 472 -25.02 18.89 -16.07
CA VAL A 472 -26.43 19.27 -16.06
C VAL A 472 -27.14 18.45 -14.98
N PHE A 473 -27.82 19.12 -14.07
CA PHE A 473 -28.63 18.50 -13.03
C PHE A 473 -30.11 18.89 -13.22
N THR A 474 -30.97 17.92 -13.54
CA THR A 474 -32.38 18.17 -13.88
C THR A 474 -33.27 17.00 -13.48
N HIS A 475 -34.60 17.22 -13.49
CA HIS A 475 -35.57 16.13 -13.33
C HIS A 475 -35.53 15.20 -14.55
N LEU A 476 -35.52 13.89 -14.30
CA LEU A 476 -35.54 12.86 -15.32
C LEU A 476 -36.99 12.53 -15.66
N ASP A 477 -37.42 12.94 -16.85
CA ASP A 477 -38.63 12.41 -17.47
C ASP A 477 -38.23 11.20 -18.33
N ALA A 478 -38.29 10.00 -17.73
CA ALA A 478 -37.80 8.78 -18.35
C ALA A 478 -38.53 8.45 -19.65
N GLU A 479 -39.86 8.61 -19.69
CA GLU A 479 -40.67 8.29 -20.87
C GLU A 479 -40.39 9.25 -22.03
N ARG A 480 -40.36 10.56 -21.75
CA ARG A 480 -40.05 11.55 -22.77
C ARG A 480 -38.62 11.39 -23.28
N ARG A 481 -37.66 11.10 -22.40
CA ARG A 481 -36.26 10.92 -22.79
C ARG A 481 -36.04 9.66 -23.61
N LEU A 482 -36.72 8.55 -23.28
CA LEU A 482 -36.71 7.33 -24.08
C LEU A 482 -37.21 7.61 -25.50
N LYS A 483 -38.37 8.27 -25.63
CA LYS A 483 -38.92 8.65 -26.94
C LYS A 483 -37.97 9.53 -27.76
N LEU A 484 -37.36 10.54 -27.12
CA LEU A 484 -36.41 11.42 -27.79
C LEU A 484 -35.11 10.71 -28.21
N GLU A 485 -34.63 9.73 -27.43
CA GLU A 485 -33.48 8.93 -27.83
C GLU A 485 -33.82 7.95 -28.95
N ASP A 486 -35.00 7.31 -28.91
CA ASP A 486 -35.47 6.42 -29.98
C ASP A 486 -35.64 7.23 -31.29
N GLU A 487 -36.23 8.42 -31.23
CA GLU A 487 -36.33 9.36 -32.36
C GLU A 487 -34.94 9.78 -32.86
N LYS A 488 -34.01 10.09 -31.94
CA LYS A 488 -32.63 10.43 -32.31
C LYS A 488 -31.94 9.26 -33.04
N GLU A 489 -32.07 8.03 -32.55
CA GLU A 489 -31.48 6.85 -33.19
C GLU A 489 -32.09 6.60 -34.57
N GLU A 490 -33.41 6.77 -34.71
CA GLU A 490 -34.10 6.66 -36.00
C GLU A 490 -33.58 7.72 -36.99
N LEU A 491 -33.43 8.96 -36.55
CA LEU A 491 -32.85 10.03 -37.36
C LEU A 491 -31.38 9.77 -37.72
N GLU A 492 -30.58 9.24 -36.80
CA GLU A 492 -29.18 8.86 -37.07
C GLU A 492 -29.07 7.71 -38.07
N MET A 493 -29.99 6.74 -38.02
CA MET A 493 -30.07 5.69 -39.03
C MET A 493 -30.42 6.26 -40.41
N HIS A 494 -31.40 7.16 -40.49
CA HIS A 494 -31.74 7.83 -41.75
C HIS A 494 -30.56 8.66 -42.28
N LEU A 495 -29.86 9.40 -41.41
CA LEU A 495 -28.69 10.19 -41.79
C LEU A 495 -27.57 9.32 -42.39
N ARG A 496 -27.35 8.11 -41.87
CA ARG A 496 -26.37 7.15 -42.42
C ARG A 496 -26.73 6.67 -43.83
N GLN A 497 -28.02 6.67 -44.20
CA GLN A 497 -28.49 6.26 -45.52
C GLN A 497 -28.39 7.38 -46.57
N VAL A 498 -28.26 8.64 -46.15
CA VAL A 498 -28.21 9.82 -47.04
C VAL A 498 -27.16 9.70 -48.15
N PRO A 499 -25.90 9.28 -47.91
CA PRO A 499 -24.90 9.18 -48.98
C PRO A 499 -25.26 8.16 -50.07
N GLU A 500 -25.95 7.08 -49.69
CA GLU A 500 -26.38 6.03 -50.62
C GLU A 500 -27.56 6.51 -51.47
N ILE A 501 -28.48 7.26 -50.86
CA ILE A 501 -29.58 7.94 -51.54
C ILE A 501 -29.04 9.00 -52.51
N GLU A 502 -28.06 9.82 -52.10
CA GLU A 502 -27.40 10.80 -52.96
C GLU A 502 -26.70 10.15 -54.16
N ARG A 503 -25.99 9.03 -53.93
CA ARG A 503 -25.37 8.24 -55.01
C ARG A 503 -26.41 7.72 -56.00
N ARG A 504 -27.54 7.22 -55.49
CA ARG A 504 -28.62 6.69 -56.34
C ARG A 504 -29.29 7.79 -57.16
N ILE A 505 -29.49 8.97 -56.57
CA ILE A 505 -29.99 10.15 -57.30
C ILE A 505 -29.01 10.54 -58.40
N ALA A 506 -27.71 10.58 -58.12
CA ALA A 506 -26.68 10.89 -59.11
C ALA A 506 -26.69 9.92 -60.31
N GLU A 507 -26.81 8.61 -60.06
CA GLU A 507 -26.95 7.58 -61.11
C GLU A 507 -28.20 7.80 -61.99
N LEU A 508 -29.34 8.13 -61.36
CA LEU A 508 -30.60 8.36 -62.05
C LEU A 508 -30.60 9.67 -62.84
N THR A 509 -29.87 10.69 -62.41
CA THR A 509 -29.73 11.98 -63.14
C THR A 509 -28.66 11.96 -64.24
N ALA A 510 -27.75 10.98 -64.22
CA ALA A 510 -26.75 10.78 -65.28
C ALA A 510 -27.27 9.90 -66.44
N SER A 511 -28.45 9.32 -66.28
CA SER A 511 -29.22 8.58 -67.29
C SER A 511 -30.12 9.54 -68.05
#